data_AF-A0A7W8WDD3-F1
#
_entry.id   AF-A0A7W8WDD3-F1
#
_cell.length_a   1.000
_cell.length_b   1.000
_cell.length_c   1.000
_cell.angle_alpha   90.00
_cell.angle_beta   90.00
_cell.angle_gamma   90.00
#
_symmetry.space_group_name_H-M   'P 1'
#
loop_
_entity.id
_entity.type
_entity.pdbx_description
1 polymer ?
#
loop_
_entity_poly.entity_id
_entity_poly.type
_entity_poly.pdbx_seq_one_letter_code
_entity_poly.pdbx_strand_id
1 'polypeptide(L)'
;MFIPYAAPASNIDVARRQQTSLSQSLTARDLLVLSQVDDGGFLVTAPRAQRRTRSVENSPAVRRQVKLVEPVDTELHPQPRLWMLNAWQNDLFSRFPLFFRAVHHPDSYPANISHFGIQCGVGWYPIIEALARDVEFELRTLWREQLQFPEKLAALDSALVSGRATYPLLPICTDIEQVLGKFVIALLPGKMCPTDVWGRIRKYVEIAEASALCICESCGKRGTFRESYWRRVYCDDCIAPEVRRAQVAAPT
;
A
#
# COMPACT_ATOMS: atom_id res chain seq x y z
N MET A 1 -2.08 -59.84 -33.49
CA MET A 1 -1.83 -60.10 -32.05
C MET A 1 -2.07 -58.78 -31.33
N PHE A 2 -3.28 -58.61 -30.82
CA PHE A 2 -3.81 -57.37 -30.25
C PHE A 2 -3.69 -57.42 -28.72
N ILE A 3 -3.20 -56.35 -28.10
CA ILE A 3 -3.25 -56.14 -26.64
C ILE A 3 -3.98 -54.82 -26.42
N PRO A 4 -5.19 -54.80 -25.82
CA PRO A 4 -5.85 -53.56 -25.45
C PRO A 4 -5.43 -53.14 -24.03
N TYR A 5 -5.06 -51.87 -23.88
CA TYR A 5 -4.87 -51.21 -22.60
C TYR A 5 -6.23 -50.73 -22.06
N ALA A 6 -6.59 -51.18 -20.86
CA ALA A 6 -7.78 -50.77 -20.14
C ALA A 6 -7.57 -49.41 -19.43
N ALA A 7 -8.57 -48.55 -19.50
CA ALA A 7 -8.64 -47.28 -18.77
C ALA A 7 -9.11 -47.50 -17.33
N PRO A 8 -8.62 -46.73 -16.33
CA PRO A 8 -9.21 -46.71 -15.00
C PRO A 8 -10.33 -45.65 -14.88
N ALA A 9 -11.43 -46.08 -14.28
CA ALA A 9 -12.61 -45.29 -13.94
C ALA A 9 -12.30 -44.23 -12.86
N SER A 10 -12.86 -43.03 -13.02
CA SER A 10 -12.86 -41.97 -12.01
C SER A 10 -14.20 -41.97 -11.28
N ASN A 11 -14.15 -42.19 -9.97
CA ASN A 11 -15.26 -41.96 -9.04
C ASN A 11 -15.29 -40.48 -8.67
N ILE A 12 -16.42 -39.82 -8.93
CA ILE A 12 -16.71 -38.45 -8.49
C ILE A 12 -17.76 -38.54 -7.38
N ASP A 13 -17.32 -38.37 -6.13
CA ASP A 13 -18.21 -38.18 -4.98
C ASP A 13 -18.61 -36.71 -4.87
N VAL A 14 -19.88 -36.42 -5.14
CA VAL A 14 -20.51 -35.10 -4.95
C VAL A 14 -21.22 -35.08 -3.59
N ALA A 15 -20.53 -34.56 -2.57
CA ALA A 15 -21.14 -34.27 -1.27
C ALA A 15 -21.85 -32.90 -1.30
N ARG A 16 -23.18 -32.94 -1.40
CA ARG A 16 -24.08 -31.78 -1.38
C ARG A 16 -24.35 -31.35 0.07
N ARG A 17 -23.75 -30.25 0.53
CA ARG A 17 -24.04 -29.64 1.85
C ARG A 17 -25.36 -28.86 1.79
N GLN A 18 -26.21 -29.13 2.78
CA GLN A 18 -27.47 -28.44 3.06
C GLN A 18 -27.20 -27.03 3.61
N GLN A 19 -27.93 -26.03 3.08
CA GLN A 19 -28.05 -24.69 3.65
C GLN A 19 -29.21 -24.68 4.65
N THR A 20 -28.94 -24.29 5.89
CA THR A 20 -29.96 -23.90 6.88
C THR A 20 -29.92 -22.39 7.04
N SER A 21 -31.00 -21.73 6.60
CA SER A 21 -31.28 -20.32 6.86
C SER A 21 -32.12 -20.20 8.14
N LEU A 22 -31.63 -19.47 9.14
CA LEU A 22 -32.43 -19.01 10.27
C LEU A 22 -32.20 -17.52 10.48
N SER A 23 -33.17 -16.74 10.01
CA SER A 23 -33.87 -15.64 10.67
C SER A 23 -33.17 -14.97 11.87
N GLN A 24 -32.95 -13.66 11.80
CA GLN A 24 -33.31 -12.71 12.88
C GLN A 24 -33.71 -11.35 12.29
N SER A 25 -34.99 -11.02 12.43
CA SER A 25 -35.60 -9.71 12.20
C SER A 25 -35.43 -8.85 13.45
N LEU A 26 -34.75 -7.71 13.33
CA LEU A 26 -34.70 -6.67 14.37
C LEU A 26 -35.86 -5.69 14.18
N THR A 27 -36.80 -5.70 15.11
CA THR A 27 -37.84 -4.69 15.25
C THR A 27 -37.28 -3.41 15.86
N ALA A 28 -37.29 -2.33 15.08
CA ALA A 28 -37.21 -0.96 15.59
C ALA A 28 -38.53 -0.59 16.26
N ARG A 29 -38.49 -0.01 17.45
CA ARG A 29 -39.58 0.83 17.97
C ARG A 29 -39.01 1.97 18.80
N ASP A 30 -39.38 3.15 18.33
CA ASP A 30 -39.40 4.48 18.92
C ASP A 30 -39.58 4.54 20.44
N LEU A 31 -39.02 5.60 21.06
CA LEU A 31 -39.84 6.69 21.60
C LEU A 31 -38.95 7.84 22.09
N LEU A 32 -39.05 8.95 21.38
CA LEU A 32 -38.69 10.29 21.84
C LEU A 32 -39.65 10.72 22.95
N VAL A 33 -39.12 11.23 24.06
CA VAL A 33 -39.87 12.07 25.00
C VAL A 33 -39.09 13.36 25.19
N LEU A 34 -39.66 14.43 24.62
CA LEU A 34 -39.41 15.82 24.96
C LEU A 34 -40.20 16.14 26.24
N SER A 35 -39.56 16.74 27.24
CA SER A 35 -40.26 17.49 28.29
C SER A 35 -39.72 18.92 28.37
N GLN A 36 -40.66 19.84 28.33
CA GLN A 36 -40.54 21.29 28.36
C GLN A 36 -40.18 21.83 29.75
N VAL A 37 -39.43 22.95 29.72
CA VAL A 37 -39.56 24.22 30.47
C VAL A 37 -39.90 24.17 31.97
N ASP A 38 -39.03 24.77 32.79
CA ASP A 38 -39.46 25.61 33.91
C ASP A 38 -38.46 26.74 34.20
N ASP A 39 -38.98 27.96 34.23
CA ASP A 39 -38.33 29.20 34.63
C ASP A 39 -38.26 29.29 36.17
N GLY A 40 -37.08 29.57 36.71
CA GLY A 40 -36.90 29.73 38.16
C GLY A 40 -35.57 30.38 38.50
N GLY A 41 -35.57 31.72 38.54
CA GLY A 41 -34.43 32.51 38.95
C GLY A 41 -33.99 32.20 40.39
N PHE A 42 -32.75 31.77 40.55
CA PHE A 42 -32.03 31.83 41.82
C PHE A 42 -30.71 32.58 41.64
N LEU A 43 -30.70 33.78 42.22
CA LEU A 43 -29.53 34.60 42.46
C LEU A 43 -28.64 33.88 43.48
N VAL A 44 -27.52 33.32 43.03
CA VAL A 44 -26.43 32.90 43.92
C VAL A 44 -25.14 33.54 43.43
N THR A 45 -24.75 34.59 44.16
CA THR A 45 -23.43 35.21 44.11
C THR A 45 -22.34 34.20 44.47
N ALA A 46 -21.54 33.80 43.48
CA ALA A 46 -20.33 33.01 43.69
C ALA A 46 -19.12 33.92 43.97
N PRO A 47 -18.20 33.51 44.87
CA PRO A 47 -17.06 34.31 45.29
C PRO A 47 -16.00 34.44 44.19
N ARG A 48 -15.46 35.66 44.07
CA ARG A 48 -14.30 36.03 43.25
C ARG A 48 -13.13 35.09 43.47
N ALA A 49 -12.92 34.15 42.54
CA ALA A 49 -11.64 33.47 42.38
C ALA A 49 -10.74 34.31 41.46
N GLN A 50 -9.80 35.04 42.06
CA GLN A 50 -8.67 35.66 41.37
C GLN A 50 -7.83 34.56 40.68
N ARG A 51 -8.12 34.25 39.42
CA ARG A 51 -7.14 33.57 38.57
C ARG A 51 -6.09 34.59 38.15
N ARG A 52 -4.95 34.52 38.83
CA ARG A 52 -3.68 35.13 38.41
C ARG A 52 -3.42 34.74 36.94
N THR A 53 -3.49 35.73 36.05
CA THR A 53 -2.88 35.64 34.73
C THR A 53 -1.37 35.65 34.91
N ARG A 54 -0.76 34.48 35.04
CA ARG A 54 0.67 34.34 34.82
C ARG A 54 0.89 34.42 33.31
N SER A 55 1.36 35.58 32.87
CA SER A 55 2.06 35.75 31.60
C SER A 55 3.13 34.66 31.52
N VAL A 56 2.94 33.69 30.63
CA VAL A 56 4.03 32.80 30.24
C VAL A 56 4.89 33.64 29.31
N GLU A 57 5.87 34.30 29.92
CA GLU A 57 7.00 34.87 29.20
C GLU A 57 7.57 33.78 28.29
N ASN A 58 7.59 34.08 26.99
CA ASN A 58 8.23 33.28 25.96
C ASN A 58 9.70 33.11 26.32
N SER A 59 10.03 32.01 27.00
CA SER A 59 11.40 31.55 27.18
C SER A 59 12.03 31.30 25.80
N PRO A 60 13.11 32.02 25.40
CA PRO A 60 13.76 31.80 24.11
C PRO A 60 14.66 30.55 24.08
N ALA A 61 14.50 29.64 25.04
CA ALA A 61 15.50 28.63 25.37
C ALA A 61 15.04 27.18 25.17
N VAL A 62 14.23 26.87 24.15
CA VAL A 62 14.13 25.48 23.65
C VAL A 62 13.90 25.49 22.13
N ARG A 63 14.83 26.08 21.37
CA ARG A 63 15.10 25.54 20.02
C ARG A 63 15.76 24.19 20.24
N ARG A 64 14.96 23.13 20.42
CA ARG A 64 15.45 21.76 20.21
C ARG A 64 16.03 21.76 18.80
N GLN A 65 17.35 21.65 18.73
CA GLN A 65 18.00 21.26 17.50
C GLN A 65 17.27 20.01 17.03
N VAL A 66 16.56 20.12 15.91
CA VAL A 66 16.18 18.95 15.14
C VAL A 66 17.52 18.33 14.79
N LYS A 67 17.90 17.29 15.55
CA LYS A 67 19.12 16.55 15.29
C LYS A 67 19.01 16.14 13.83
N LEU A 68 19.90 16.69 13.00
CA LEU A 68 20.04 16.26 11.62
C LEU A 68 20.09 14.74 11.69
N VAL A 69 19.11 14.07 11.09
CA VAL A 69 19.14 12.61 11.02
C VAL A 69 20.44 12.30 10.33
N GLU A 70 21.37 11.68 11.05
CA GLU A 70 22.63 11.28 10.44
C GLU A 70 22.28 10.37 9.26
N PRO A 71 22.91 10.60 8.08
CA PRO A 71 22.68 9.74 6.93
C PRO A 71 22.91 8.30 7.38
N VAL A 72 21.92 7.45 7.13
CA VAL A 72 22.00 6.02 7.42
C VAL A 72 23.28 5.49 6.80
N ASP A 73 24.15 4.92 7.61
CA ASP A 73 25.37 4.24 7.16
C ASP A 73 24.98 3.16 6.14
N THR A 74 25.21 3.47 4.87
CA THR A 74 25.08 2.53 3.74
C THR A 74 26.14 1.42 3.75
N GLU A 75 27.01 1.36 4.77
CA GLU A 75 28.22 0.54 4.80
C GLU A 75 27.99 -0.97 5.03
N LEU A 76 26.75 -1.44 5.19
CA LEU A 76 26.47 -2.88 5.28
C LEU A 76 26.30 -3.58 3.91
N HIS A 77 26.40 -2.86 2.79
CA HIS A 77 26.42 -3.47 1.46
C HIS A 77 27.66 -3.08 0.65
N PRO A 78 28.56 -4.04 0.35
CA PRO A 78 29.85 -3.75 -0.31
C PRO A 78 29.71 -3.27 -1.77
N GLN A 79 28.51 -3.30 -2.36
CA GLN A 79 28.22 -2.68 -3.65
C GLN A 79 26.78 -2.13 -3.67
N PRO A 80 26.55 -0.91 -4.22
CA PRO A 80 25.20 -0.41 -4.43
C PRO A 80 24.44 -1.35 -5.37
N ARG A 81 23.18 -1.68 -5.03
CA ARG A 81 22.34 -2.55 -5.85
C ARG A 81 22.14 -1.88 -7.21
N LEU A 82 22.28 -2.62 -8.32
CA LEU A 82 22.30 -2.02 -9.67
C LEU A 82 21.06 -1.16 -9.98
N TRP A 83 19.88 -1.55 -9.46
CA TRP A 83 18.66 -0.77 -9.66
C TRP A 83 18.68 0.56 -8.89
N MET A 84 19.48 0.71 -7.83
CA MET A 84 19.71 1.99 -7.13
C MET A 84 20.52 2.99 -7.96
N LEU A 85 21.04 2.59 -9.12
CA LEU A 85 21.63 3.54 -10.08
C LEU A 85 20.53 4.23 -10.93
N ASN A 86 19.30 3.74 -10.89
CA ASN A 86 18.18 4.34 -11.57
C ASN A 86 17.62 5.51 -10.75
N ALA A 87 18.01 6.74 -11.13
CA ALA A 87 17.59 7.97 -10.45
C ALA A 87 16.07 8.10 -10.32
N TRP A 88 15.29 7.58 -11.28
CA TRP A 88 13.82 7.65 -11.24
C TRP A 88 13.23 6.71 -10.20
N GLN A 89 13.76 5.48 -10.08
CA GLN A 89 13.33 4.57 -9.01
C GLN A 89 13.68 5.15 -7.63
N ASN A 90 14.88 5.70 -7.47
CA ASN A 90 15.28 6.32 -6.21
C ASN A 90 14.36 7.48 -5.82
N ASP A 91 14.07 8.40 -6.76
CA ASP A 91 13.13 9.49 -6.52
C ASP A 91 11.76 8.97 -6.05
N LEU A 92 11.23 7.97 -6.75
CA LEU A 92 9.95 7.36 -6.40
C LEU A 92 9.98 6.74 -4.99
N PHE A 93 11.04 6.02 -4.64
CA PHE A 93 11.21 5.40 -3.32
C PHE A 93 11.36 6.44 -2.21
N SER A 94 12.03 7.56 -2.48
CA SER A 94 12.17 8.67 -1.53
C SER A 94 10.85 9.42 -1.31
N ARG A 95 9.99 9.54 -2.33
CA ARG A 95 8.70 10.24 -2.22
C ARG A 95 7.65 9.47 -1.43
N PHE A 96 7.69 8.14 -1.46
CA PHE A 96 6.72 7.27 -0.77
C PHE A 96 7.41 6.30 0.21
N PRO A 97 8.01 6.83 1.30
CA PRO A 97 8.90 6.07 2.17
C PRO A 97 8.19 5.00 2.99
N LEU A 98 6.89 5.10 3.28
CA LEU A 98 6.19 4.02 3.99
C LEU A 98 5.84 2.90 3.03
N PHE A 99 5.33 3.22 1.83
CA PHE A 99 5.01 2.22 0.82
C PHE A 99 6.25 1.43 0.40
N PHE A 100 7.38 2.12 0.17
CA PHE A 100 8.66 1.54 -0.23
C PHE A 100 9.63 1.31 0.94
N ARG A 101 9.17 1.25 2.19
CA ARG A 101 10.07 1.08 3.34
C ARG A 101 10.95 -0.17 3.31
N ALA A 102 10.52 -1.20 2.59
CA ALA A 102 11.33 -2.41 2.42
C ALA A 102 12.61 -2.15 1.62
N VAL A 103 12.58 -1.17 0.72
CA VAL A 103 13.75 -0.71 -0.03
C VAL A 103 14.77 -0.03 0.90
N HIS A 104 14.28 0.81 1.82
CA HIS A 104 15.11 1.57 2.76
C HIS A 104 15.62 0.74 3.94
N HIS A 105 14.92 -0.34 4.29
CA HIS A 105 15.23 -1.19 5.44
C HIS A 105 15.15 -2.68 5.08
N PRO A 106 16.00 -3.18 4.16
CA PRO A 106 15.91 -4.55 3.64
C PRO A 106 16.08 -5.63 4.72
N ASP A 107 16.88 -5.37 5.75
CA ASP A 107 17.11 -6.31 6.84
C ASP A 107 15.88 -6.44 7.75
N SER A 108 15.15 -5.34 7.92
CA SER A 108 13.90 -5.32 8.70
C SER A 108 12.72 -5.83 7.88
N TYR A 109 12.77 -5.67 6.55
CA TYR A 109 11.71 -6.06 5.64
C TYR A 109 12.26 -6.83 4.44
N PRO A 110 12.57 -8.13 4.60
CA PRO A 110 13.04 -8.94 3.49
C PRO A 110 11.93 -9.06 2.44
N ALA A 111 12.20 -8.53 1.25
CA ALA A 111 11.23 -8.44 0.15
C ALA A 111 11.96 -8.33 -1.19
N ASN A 112 11.38 -8.91 -2.23
CA ASN A 112 11.95 -8.88 -3.58
C ASN A 112 12.21 -7.45 -4.08
N ILE A 113 11.29 -6.52 -3.80
CA ILE A 113 11.43 -5.11 -4.21
C ILE A 113 12.68 -4.46 -3.63
N SER A 114 13.15 -4.89 -2.44
CA SER A 114 14.40 -4.37 -1.89
C SER A 114 15.60 -4.93 -2.67
N HIS A 115 15.54 -6.18 -3.12
CA HIS A 115 16.63 -6.85 -3.83
C HIS A 115 16.72 -6.49 -5.31
N PHE A 116 15.59 -6.44 -6.00
CA PHE A 116 15.51 -6.31 -7.45
C PHE A 116 14.96 -4.96 -7.93
N GLY A 117 14.41 -4.14 -7.03
CA GLY A 117 13.75 -2.89 -7.39
C GLY A 117 12.44 -3.14 -8.12
N ILE A 118 12.01 -2.15 -8.91
CA ILE A 118 10.82 -2.28 -9.76
C ILE A 118 11.20 -2.98 -11.07
N GLN A 119 10.52 -4.08 -11.38
CA GLN A 119 10.78 -4.93 -12.55
C GLN A 119 9.72 -4.74 -13.63
N CYS A 120 9.41 -3.48 -13.94
CA CYS A 120 8.39 -3.06 -14.89
C CYS A 120 8.95 -2.11 -15.94
N GLY A 121 8.28 -2.05 -17.09
CA GLY A 121 8.58 -1.08 -18.13
C GLY A 121 8.32 0.37 -17.67
N VAL A 122 9.12 1.32 -18.18
CA VAL A 122 9.09 2.73 -17.77
C VAL A 122 7.74 3.41 -17.99
N GLY A 123 6.96 2.93 -18.97
CA GLY A 123 5.62 3.43 -19.25
C GLY A 123 4.60 3.19 -18.14
N TRP A 124 4.87 2.28 -17.20
CA TRP A 124 3.99 2.00 -16.06
C TRP A 124 4.36 2.79 -14.80
N TYR A 125 5.44 3.56 -14.79
CA TYR A 125 5.85 4.34 -13.61
C TYR A 125 4.79 5.35 -13.16
N PRO A 126 4.07 6.06 -14.04
CA PRO A 126 2.96 6.92 -13.62
C PRO A 126 1.85 6.15 -12.87
N ILE A 127 1.61 4.88 -13.24
CA ILE A 127 0.63 4.02 -12.56
C ILE A 127 1.16 3.62 -11.17
N ILE A 128 2.44 3.22 -11.08
CA ILE A 128 3.10 2.88 -9.81
C ILE A 128 3.08 4.09 -8.88
N GLU A 129 3.38 5.29 -9.39
CA GLU A 129 3.38 6.52 -8.61
C GLU A 129 2.00 6.88 -8.07
N ALA A 130 0.96 6.78 -8.90
CA ALA A 130 -0.41 7.04 -8.46
C ALA A 130 -0.81 6.07 -7.34
N LEU A 131 -0.55 4.78 -7.51
CA LEU A 131 -0.80 3.79 -6.49
C LEU A 131 0.00 4.06 -5.22
N ALA A 132 1.30 4.32 -5.34
CA ALA A 132 2.19 4.55 -4.20
C ALA A 132 1.69 5.74 -3.37
N ARG A 133 1.25 6.82 -4.02
CA ARG A 133 0.62 7.97 -3.37
C ARG A 133 -0.62 7.61 -2.56
N ASP A 134 -1.54 6.85 -3.17
CA ASP A 134 -2.82 6.51 -2.53
C ASP A 134 -2.60 5.54 -1.35
N VAL A 135 -1.72 4.54 -1.51
CA VAL A 135 -1.39 3.60 -0.43
C VAL A 135 -0.58 4.27 0.67
N GLU A 136 0.40 5.12 0.34
CA GLU A 136 1.16 5.92 1.33
C GLU A 136 0.22 6.76 2.19
N PHE A 137 -0.82 7.37 1.60
CA PHE A 137 -1.81 8.14 2.34
C PHE A 137 -2.58 7.28 3.36
N GLU A 138 -3.05 6.10 2.96
CA GLU A 138 -3.69 5.15 3.88
C GLU A 138 -2.74 4.71 5.00
N LEU A 139 -1.49 4.38 4.66
CA LEU A 139 -0.47 3.97 5.64
C LEU A 139 -0.17 5.09 6.65
N ARG A 140 -0.06 6.34 6.20
CA ARG A 140 0.14 7.50 7.09
C ARG A 140 -1.05 7.74 7.99
N THR A 141 -2.26 7.59 7.47
CA THR A 141 -3.50 7.75 8.24
C THR A 141 -3.58 6.68 9.33
N LEU A 142 -3.36 5.42 8.96
CA LEU A 142 -3.26 4.31 9.90
C LEU A 142 -2.24 4.60 11.00
N TRP A 143 -1.02 4.99 10.64
CA TRP A 143 0.03 5.24 11.62
C TRP A 143 -0.35 6.36 12.61
N ARG A 144 -0.94 7.46 12.11
CA ARG A 144 -1.40 8.57 12.96
C ARG A 144 -2.50 8.15 13.91
N GLU A 145 -3.47 7.36 13.44
CA GLU A 145 -4.56 6.85 14.29
C GLU A 145 -4.02 5.98 15.41
N GLN A 146 -3.04 5.10 15.13
CA GLN A 146 -2.45 4.26 16.17
C GLN A 146 -1.76 5.08 17.27
N LEU A 147 -1.12 6.20 16.92
CA LEU A 147 -0.50 7.11 17.90
C LEU A 147 -1.51 7.83 18.80
N GLN A 148 -2.79 7.90 18.42
CA GLN A 148 -3.82 8.56 19.22
C GLN A 148 -4.40 7.67 20.33
N PHE A 149 -4.15 6.37 20.31
CA PHE A 149 -4.70 5.40 21.26
C PHE A 149 -3.59 4.72 22.05
N PRO A 150 -3.22 5.23 23.24
CA PRO A 150 -2.16 4.66 24.08
C PRO A 150 -2.33 3.16 24.37
N GLU A 151 -3.58 2.69 24.47
CA GLU A 151 -3.90 1.28 24.73
C GLU A 151 -3.50 0.38 23.56
N LYS A 152 -3.64 0.86 22.32
CA LYS A 152 -3.23 0.10 21.12
C LYS A 152 -1.71 0.00 21.02
N LEU A 153 -1.00 1.07 21.39
CA LEU A 153 0.46 1.06 21.49
C LEU A 153 0.92 0.12 22.61
N ALA A 154 0.31 0.17 23.79
CA ALA A 154 0.65 -0.74 24.88
C ALA A 154 0.38 -2.21 24.53
N ALA A 155 -0.72 -2.50 23.82
CA ALA A 155 -1.00 -3.84 23.32
C ALA A 155 0.04 -4.30 22.29
N LEU A 156 0.48 -3.40 21.41
CA LEU A 156 1.55 -3.67 20.45
C LEU A 156 2.87 -3.95 21.15
N ASP A 157 3.27 -3.12 22.12
CA ASP A 157 4.50 -3.29 22.90
C ASP A 157 4.48 -4.63 23.63
N SER A 158 3.36 -4.96 24.28
CA SER A 158 3.17 -6.27 24.92
C SER A 158 3.29 -7.42 23.92
N ALA A 159 2.72 -7.28 22.72
CA ALA A 159 2.82 -8.28 21.66
C ALA A 159 4.27 -8.44 21.16
N LEU A 160 5.02 -7.35 21.00
CA LEU A 160 6.42 -7.36 20.59
C LEU A 160 7.30 -8.02 21.66
N VAL A 161 7.16 -7.62 22.92
CA VAL A 161 7.93 -8.19 24.05
C VAL A 161 7.65 -9.68 24.22
N SER A 162 6.40 -10.10 24.04
CA SER A 162 6.02 -11.52 24.12
C SER A 162 6.36 -12.34 22.88
N GLY A 163 6.95 -11.74 21.84
CA GLY A 163 7.22 -12.39 20.55
C GLY A 163 5.95 -12.79 19.79
N ARG A 164 4.77 -12.30 20.21
CA ARG A 164 3.47 -12.58 19.59
C ARG A 164 3.14 -11.63 18.46
N ALA A 165 3.77 -10.47 18.40
CA ALA A 165 3.64 -9.56 17.28
C ALA A 165 4.18 -10.23 16.02
N THR A 166 3.28 -10.55 15.09
CA THR A 166 3.67 -11.17 13.82
C THR A 166 4.02 -10.07 12.83
N TYR A 167 5.21 -10.17 12.26
CA TYR A 167 5.65 -9.35 11.15
C TYR A 167 4.75 -9.59 9.91
N PRO A 168 4.37 -8.55 9.13
CA PRO A 168 4.59 -7.12 9.36
C PRO A 168 3.43 -6.44 10.14
N LEU A 169 3.72 -5.32 10.80
CA LEU A 169 2.72 -4.55 11.55
C LEU A 169 1.77 -3.75 10.64
N LEU A 170 2.35 -3.03 9.67
CA LEU A 170 1.63 -2.34 8.61
C LEU A 170 1.74 -3.11 7.30
N PRO A 171 0.82 -2.94 6.35
CA PRO A 171 0.94 -3.56 5.02
C PRO A 171 2.24 -3.17 4.32
N ILE A 172 3.00 -4.14 3.81
CA ILE A 172 4.26 -3.90 3.08
C ILE A 172 4.07 -4.22 1.60
N CYS A 173 4.71 -3.44 0.73
CA CYS A 173 4.92 -3.83 -0.66
C CYS A 173 6.11 -4.78 -0.75
N THR A 174 5.90 -5.98 -1.27
CA THR A 174 6.96 -6.98 -1.43
C THR A 174 7.50 -7.05 -2.84
N ASP A 175 6.66 -6.78 -3.84
CA ASP A 175 7.03 -6.94 -5.24
C ASP A 175 6.24 -5.98 -6.15
N ILE A 176 6.89 -5.50 -7.21
CA ILE A 176 6.29 -4.77 -8.32
C ILE A 176 7.00 -5.25 -9.58
N GLU A 177 6.33 -6.11 -10.33
CA GLU A 177 6.91 -6.80 -11.46
C GLU A 177 5.94 -6.95 -12.63
N GLN A 178 6.50 -7.26 -13.77
CA GLN A 178 5.77 -7.67 -14.94
C GLN A 178 5.84 -9.20 -15.10
N VAL A 179 4.69 -9.87 -15.03
CA VAL A 179 4.58 -11.31 -15.23
C VAL A 179 3.63 -11.60 -16.39
N LEU A 180 4.16 -12.21 -17.46
CA LEU A 180 3.37 -12.61 -18.64
C LEU A 180 2.53 -11.45 -19.23
N GLY A 181 3.13 -10.26 -19.32
CA GLY A 181 2.47 -9.06 -19.86
C GLY A 181 1.48 -8.40 -18.90
N LYS A 182 1.36 -8.90 -17.67
CA LYS A 182 0.52 -8.32 -16.63
C LYS A 182 1.38 -7.57 -15.63
N PHE A 183 0.86 -6.45 -15.18
CA PHE A 183 1.40 -5.71 -14.06
C PHE A 183 0.94 -6.39 -12.77
N VAL A 184 1.88 -6.74 -11.90
CA VAL A 184 1.61 -7.48 -10.66
C VAL A 184 2.20 -6.70 -9.49
N ILE A 185 1.40 -6.53 -8.44
CA ILE A 185 1.85 -5.93 -7.19
C ILE A 185 1.55 -6.87 -6.04
N ALA A 186 2.59 -7.33 -5.38
CA ALA A 186 2.46 -8.17 -4.20
C ALA A 186 2.53 -7.31 -2.93
N LEU A 187 1.49 -7.39 -2.12
CA LEU A 187 1.42 -6.77 -0.81
C LEU A 187 1.20 -7.83 0.27
N LEU A 188 1.91 -7.74 1.39
CA LEU A 188 1.57 -8.51 2.59
C LEU A 188 0.70 -7.68 3.53
N PRO A 189 -0.38 -8.24 4.09
CA PRO A 189 -1.25 -7.53 5.02
C PRO A 189 -0.51 -7.26 6.34
N GLY A 190 -0.76 -6.09 6.93
CA GLY A 190 -0.26 -5.73 8.25
C GLY A 190 -1.21 -6.13 9.36
N LYS A 191 -0.71 -6.63 10.49
CA LYS A 191 -1.53 -6.98 11.66
C LYS A 191 -2.36 -5.83 12.23
N MET A 192 -1.85 -4.60 12.14
CA MET A 192 -2.53 -3.40 12.62
C MET A 192 -3.42 -2.75 11.56
N CYS A 193 -3.54 -3.35 10.37
CA CYS A 193 -4.39 -2.84 9.30
C CYS A 193 -5.83 -3.32 9.52
N PRO A 194 -6.78 -2.43 9.78
CA PRO A 194 -8.20 -2.77 9.79
C PRO A 194 -8.65 -3.30 8.43
N THR A 195 -9.65 -4.17 8.43
CA THR A 195 -10.13 -4.85 7.21
C THR A 195 -10.65 -3.88 6.16
N ASP A 196 -11.30 -2.78 6.57
CA ASP A 196 -11.79 -1.75 5.65
C ASP A 196 -10.66 -1.01 4.95
N VAL A 197 -9.59 -0.65 5.68
CA VAL A 197 -8.41 0.02 5.11
C VAL A 197 -7.67 -0.92 4.16
N TRP A 198 -7.50 -2.19 4.56
CA TRP A 198 -6.93 -3.20 3.67
C TRP A 198 -7.74 -3.36 2.39
N GLY A 199 -9.08 -3.36 2.48
CA GLY A 199 -9.97 -3.38 1.33
C GLY A 199 -9.75 -2.20 0.38
N ARG A 200 -9.55 -0.98 0.91
CA ARG A 200 -9.22 0.21 0.09
C ARG A 200 -7.87 0.07 -0.61
N ILE A 201 -6.84 -0.36 0.12
CA ILE A 201 -5.50 -0.61 -0.44
C ILE A 201 -5.57 -1.62 -1.59
N ARG A 202 -6.28 -2.73 -1.40
CA ARG A 202 -6.50 -3.75 -2.45
C ARG A 202 -7.21 -3.19 -3.67
N LYS A 203 -8.20 -2.32 -3.46
CA LYS A 203 -8.91 -1.66 -4.56
C LYS A 203 -7.99 -0.74 -5.38
N TYR A 204 -7.06 -0.03 -4.76
CA TYR A 204 -6.07 0.75 -5.50
C TYR A 204 -5.16 -0.13 -6.35
N VAL A 205 -4.74 -1.30 -5.83
CA VAL A 205 -3.97 -2.29 -6.59
C VAL A 205 -4.77 -2.77 -7.80
N GLU A 206 -6.04 -3.15 -7.62
CA GLU A 206 -6.90 -3.60 -8.72
C GLU A 206 -7.07 -2.53 -9.81
N ILE A 207 -7.21 -1.25 -9.42
CA ILE A 207 -7.26 -0.13 -10.36
C ILE A 207 -5.95 0.00 -11.13
N ALA A 208 -4.81 -0.13 -10.45
CA ALA A 208 -3.49 -0.04 -11.06
C ALA A 208 -3.23 -1.18 -12.07
N GLU A 209 -3.56 -2.41 -11.68
CA GLU A 209 -3.47 -3.61 -12.54
C GLU A 209 -4.38 -3.49 -13.76
N ALA A 210 -5.63 -3.05 -13.57
CA ALA A 210 -6.57 -2.82 -14.68
C ALA A 210 -6.09 -1.71 -15.62
N SER A 211 -5.51 -0.64 -15.07
CA SER A 211 -4.97 0.47 -15.87
C SER A 211 -3.80 0.00 -16.74
N ALA A 212 -2.89 -0.80 -16.19
CA ALA A 212 -1.73 -1.29 -16.91
C ALA A 212 -2.08 -2.14 -18.15
N LEU A 213 -3.24 -2.80 -18.17
CA LEU A 213 -3.70 -3.59 -19.33
C LEU A 213 -3.98 -2.76 -20.60
N CYS A 214 -4.14 -1.45 -20.46
CA CYS A 214 -4.42 -0.53 -21.57
C CYS A 214 -3.37 0.57 -21.74
N ILE A 215 -2.26 0.50 -20.98
CA ILE A 215 -1.15 1.45 -21.03
C ILE A 215 0.11 0.74 -21.49
N CYS A 216 0.75 1.28 -22.52
CA CYS A 216 1.99 0.77 -23.08
C CYS A 216 3.09 0.76 -22.01
N GLU A 217 3.65 -0.42 -21.73
CA GLU A 217 4.71 -0.58 -20.72
C GLU A 217 6.02 0.11 -21.12
N SER A 218 6.21 0.42 -22.41
CA SER A 218 7.40 1.12 -22.90
C SER A 218 7.27 2.64 -22.82
N CYS A 219 6.17 3.23 -23.30
CA CYS A 219 6.07 4.69 -23.48
C CYS A 219 4.96 5.37 -22.65
N GLY A 220 4.10 4.62 -21.97
CA GLY A 220 3.02 5.15 -21.13
C GLY A 220 1.80 5.68 -21.90
N LYS A 221 1.81 5.65 -23.24
CA LYS A 221 0.61 5.94 -24.07
C LYS A 221 -0.39 4.79 -24.03
N ARG A 222 -1.58 4.97 -24.60
CA ARG A 222 -2.54 3.87 -24.77
C ARG A 222 -1.90 2.72 -25.53
N GLY A 223 -1.99 1.52 -24.96
CA GLY A 223 -1.50 0.28 -25.53
C GLY A 223 -2.59 -0.76 -25.61
N THR A 224 -2.26 -1.89 -26.23
CA THR A 224 -3.14 -3.06 -26.29
C THR A 224 -2.40 -4.24 -25.72
N PHE A 225 -3.07 -5.04 -24.88
CA PHE A 225 -2.55 -6.33 -24.43
C PHE A 225 -2.48 -7.28 -25.62
N ARG A 226 -1.29 -7.83 -25.88
CA ARG A 226 -1.04 -8.69 -27.03
C ARG A 226 -0.70 -10.09 -26.55
N GLU A 227 -1.46 -11.07 -27.01
CA GLU A 227 -1.30 -12.49 -26.65
C GLU A 227 -0.34 -13.26 -27.57
N SER A 228 0.45 -12.57 -28.39
CA SER A 228 1.49 -13.16 -29.24
C SER A 228 2.58 -13.90 -28.46
N TYR A 229 3.60 -14.43 -29.15
CA TYR A 229 4.71 -15.23 -28.57
C TYR A 229 5.33 -14.61 -27.30
N TRP A 230 5.32 -13.27 -27.18
CA TRP A 230 5.56 -12.57 -25.91
C TRP A 230 4.33 -11.76 -25.49
N ARG A 231 3.77 -12.09 -24.32
CA ARG A 231 2.66 -11.34 -23.72
C ARG A 231 3.17 -10.01 -23.16
N ARG A 232 2.64 -8.91 -23.68
CA ARG A 232 3.10 -7.52 -23.42
C ARG A 232 1.93 -6.54 -23.64
N VAL A 233 1.99 -5.35 -23.03
CA VAL A 233 1.09 -4.24 -23.38
C VAL A 233 1.88 -3.19 -24.14
N TYR A 234 1.66 -3.09 -25.45
CA TYR A 234 2.36 -2.12 -26.32
C TYR A 234 1.41 -1.36 -27.23
N CYS A 235 1.74 -0.09 -27.50
CA CYS A 235 1.16 0.66 -28.61
C CYS A 235 1.81 0.23 -29.94
N ASP A 236 1.18 0.60 -31.06
CA ASP A 236 1.69 0.27 -32.40
C ASP A 236 3.09 0.86 -32.67
N ASP A 237 3.35 2.07 -32.17
CA ASP A 237 4.68 2.72 -32.29
C ASP A 237 5.81 1.94 -31.59
N CYS A 238 5.51 1.21 -30.51
CA CYS A 238 6.52 0.52 -29.70
C CYS A 238 6.72 -0.94 -30.11
N ILE A 239 5.72 -1.57 -30.75
CA ILE A 239 5.84 -2.96 -31.23
C ILE A 239 6.60 -3.05 -32.56
N ALA A 240 6.44 -2.05 -33.41
CA ALA A 240 7.25 -1.87 -34.60
C ALA A 240 8.26 -0.76 -34.29
N PRO A 241 9.43 -1.07 -33.71
CA PRO A 241 10.55 -0.16 -33.84
C PRO A 241 10.89 -0.14 -35.34
N GLU A 242 10.19 0.70 -36.09
CA GLU A 242 10.41 0.85 -37.51
C GLU A 242 11.89 1.13 -37.70
N VAL A 243 12.44 0.36 -38.64
CA VAL A 243 13.58 0.51 -39.55
C VAL A 243 13.88 1.98 -39.96
N ARG A 244 13.89 2.95 -39.05
CA ARG A 244 14.30 4.35 -39.27
C ARG A 244 15.83 4.50 -39.27
N ARG A 245 16.57 3.40 -39.37
CA ARG A 245 18.01 3.40 -39.62
C ARG A 245 18.38 3.26 -41.10
N ALA A 246 17.41 3.06 -42.00
CA ALA A 246 17.70 2.77 -43.41
C ALA A 246 17.54 3.96 -44.39
N GLN A 247 17.27 5.20 -43.95
CA GLN A 247 17.00 6.31 -44.88
C GLN A 247 17.89 7.56 -44.72
N VAL A 248 18.90 7.55 -43.83
CA VAL A 248 19.83 8.71 -43.69
C VAL A 248 21.22 8.46 -44.32
N ALA A 249 21.45 7.28 -44.92
CA ALA A 249 22.71 6.96 -45.60
C ALA A 249 22.51 6.76 -47.10
N ALA A 250 22.14 7.82 -47.81
CA ALA A 250 22.40 7.94 -49.25
C ALA A 250 22.95 9.35 -49.53
N PRO A 251 24.28 9.55 -49.44
CA PRO A 251 24.90 10.71 -50.05
C PRO A 251 24.93 10.51 -51.57
N THR A 252 24.28 11.44 -52.28
CA THR A 252 24.44 11.71 -53.72
C THR A 252 25.88 11.97 -54.10
#